data_AF-A0A2N2YQT8-F1
#
_entry.id   AF-A0A2N2YQT8-F1
#
_cell.length_a   1.000
_cell.length_b   1.000
_cell.length_c   1.000
_cell.angle_alpha   90.00
_cell.angle_beta   90.00
_cell.angle_gamma   90.00
#
_symmetry.space_group_name_H-M   'P 1'
#
loop_
_entity.id
_entity.type
_entity.pdbx_description
1 polymer ?
#
loop_
_entity_poly.entity_id
_entity_poly.type
_entity_poly.pdbx_seq_one_letter_code
_entity_poly.pdbx_strand_id
1 'polypeptide(L)'
;LTYANNPERLRLGLGHYLIGNIKVSADGYYPGADGATAWWNRNLRIFSNILQLASESDEERIFVMIGAGHLQILRFLALSCPEIEFVDAYDYLKKK
;
A
#
# COMPACT_ATOMS: atom_id res chain seq x y z
N LEU A 1 8.35 14.31 -6.38
CA LEU A 1 7.26 13.81 -5.52
C LEU A 1 5.91 13.75 -6.25
N THR A 2 5.52 14.79 -7.01
CA THR A 2 4.27 14.80 -7.80
C THR A 2 4.13 13.61 -8.76
N TYR A 3 5.21 13.16 -9.39
CA TYR A 3 5.21 11.99 -10.26
C TYR A 3 4.84 10.68 -9.52
N ALA A 4 5.50 10.41 -8.40
CA ALA A 4 5.35 9.14 -7.67
C ALA A 4 4.03 9.06 -6.88
N ASN A 5 3.48 10.20 -6.47
CA ASN A 5 2.21 10.28 -5.75
C ASN A 5 0.99 10.48 -6.67
N ASN A 6 1.18 10.54 -8.00
CA ASN A 6 0.07 10.66 -8.93
C ASN A 6 -0.85 9.41 -8.85
N PRO A 7 -2.16 9.55 -8.55
CA PRO A 7 -3.07 8.42 -8.36
C PRO A 7 -3.14 7.43 -9.54
N GLU A 8 -3.12 7.93 -10.78
CA GLU A 8 -3.14 7.07 -11.98
C GLU A 8 -1.88 6.23 -12.09
N ARG A 9 -0.72 6.80 -11.71
CA ARG A 9 0.55 6.06 -11.70
C ARG A 9 0.63 5.10 -10.55
N LEU A 10 0.11 5.50 -9.39
CA LEU A 10 -0.02 4.60 -8.25
C LEU A 10 -0.76 3.36 -8.70
N ARG A 11 -1.92 3.47 -9.34
CA ARG A 11 -2.73 2.32 -9.84
C ARG A 11 -1.93 1.26 -10.62
N LEU A 12 -0.89 1.68 -11.34
CA LEU A 12 -0.04 0.78 -12.12
C LEU A 12 1.10 0.16 -11.30
N GLY A 13 1.42 0.72 -10.13
CA GLY A 13 2.51 0.29 -9.25
C GLY A 13 2.35 -1.13 -8.70
N LEU A 14 1.12 -1.60 -8.46
CA LEU A 14 0.88 -3.00 -8.08
C LEU A 14 1.11 -3.96 -9.26
N GLY A 15 1.03 -3.47 -10.51
CA GLY A 15 1.08 -4.27 -11.72
C GLY A 15 2.33 -5.14 -11.84
N HIS A 16 3.45 -4.72 -11.27
CA HIS A 16 4.68 -5.52 -11.25
C HIS A 16 4.51 -6.88 -10.55
N TYR A 17 3.61 -6.98 -9.56
CA TYR A 17 3.32 -8.21 -8.83
C TYR A 17 2.19 -9.04 -9.47
N LEU A 18 1.53 -8.50 -10.50
CA LEU A 18 0.41 -9.12 -11.21
C LEU A 18 0.82 -9.65 -12.59
N ILE A 19 2.12 -9.78 -12.84
CA ILE A 19 2.70 -10.33 -14.07
C ILE A 19 3.71 -11.45 -13.74
N GLY A 20 4.09 -12.23 -14.75
CA GLY A 20 5.07 -13.30 -14.60
C GLY A 20 4.58 -14.44 -13.70
N ASN A 21 5.29 -14.67 -12.60
CA ASN A 21 5.13 -15.84 -11.73
C ASN A 21 3.74 -15.96 -11.11
N ILE A 22 2.96 -14.89 -10.99
CA ILE A 22 1.58 -14.93 -10.48
C ILE A 22 0.70 -15.95 -11.24
N LYS A 23 1.05 -16.25 -12.50
CA LYS A 23 0.34 -17.19 -13.38
C LYS A 23 0.67 -18.66 -13.11
N VAL A 24 1.69 -18.95 -12.29
CA VAL A 24 2.15 -20.32 -12.03
C VAL A 24 1.17 -21.02 -11.11
N SER A 25 0.52 -22.06 -11.64
CA SER A 25 -0.39 -22.97 -10.93
C SER A 25 -0.26 -24.38 -11.52
N ALA A 26 -0.44 -25.41 -10.68
CA ALA A 26 -0.38 -26.81 -11.09
C ALA A 26 -1.15 -27.67 -10.08
N ASP A 27 -1.92 -28.66 -10.55
CA ASP A 27 -2.59 -29.67 -9.73
C ASP A 27 -3.39 -29.12 -8.53
N GLY A 28 -4.06 -27.98 -8.71
CA GLY A 28 -4.84 -27.31 -7.66
C GLY A 28 -4.01 -26.43 -6.70
N TYR A 29 -2.70 -26.36 -6.89
CA TYR A 29 -1.80 -25.47 -6.15
C TYR A 29 -1.53 -24.17 -6.93
N TYR A 30 -1.30 -23.08 -6.19
CA TYR A 30 -1.11 -21.74 -6.74
C TYR A 30 0.18 -21.08 -6.22
N PRO A 31 1.37 -21.71 -6.38
CA PRO A 31 2.61 -21.22 -5.79
C PRO A 31 2.98 -19.80 -6.25
N GLY A 32 2.57 -19.40 -7.46
CA GLY A 32 2.70 -18.02 -7.93
C GLY A 32 1.92 -17.01 -7.11
N ALA A 33 0.65 -17.32 -6.83
CA ALA A 33 -0.22 -16.50 -5.99
C ALA A 33 0.26 -16.52 -4.53
N ASP A 34 0.58 -17.71 -4.01
CA ASP A 34 1.09 -17.88 -2.65
C ASP A 34 2.38 -17.07 -2.45
N GLY A 35 3.30 -17.10 -3.41
CA GLY A 35 4.50 -16.26 -3.37
C GLY A 35 4.19 -14.75 -3.36
N ALA A 36 3.20 -14.31 -4.13
CA ALA A 36 2.78 -12.90 -4.14
C ALA A 36 2.15 -12.45 -2.81
N THR A 37 1.58 -13.37 -2.01
CA THR A 37 1.04 -13.04 -0.68
C THR A 37 2.11 -12.50 0.27
N ALA A 38 3.40 -12.85 0.08
CA ALA A 38 4.48 -12.32 0.90
C ALA A 38 4.60 -10.79 0.79
N TRP A 39 4.32 -10.22 -0.39
CA TRP A 39 4.29 -8.75 -0.57
C TRP A 39 3.11 -8.13 0.19
N TRP A 40 1.94 -8.76 0.14
CA TRP A 40 0.79 -8.34 0.95
C TRP A 40 1.07 -8.42 2.44
N ASN A 41 1.66 -9.52 2.91
CA ASN A 41 2.01 -9.71 4.31
C ASN A 41 2.95 -8.61 4.82
N ARG A 42 3.95 -8.21 4.02
CA ARG A 42 4.81 -7.07 4.35
C ARG A 42 4.02 -5.77 4.52
N ASN A 43 3.11 -5.46 3.59
CA ASN A 43 2.32 -4.23 3.66
C ASN A 43 1.32 -4.24 4.83
N LEU A 44 0.72 -5.39 5.14
CA LEU A 44 -0.15 -5.54 6.31
C LEU A 44 0.60 -5.32 7.62
N ARG A 45 1.85 -5.79 7.75
CA ARG A 45 2.67 -5.50 8.94
C ARG A 45 2.97 -4.01 9.08
N ILE A 46 3.28 -3.32 7.98
CA ILE A 46 3.50 -1.87 7.98
C ILE A 46 2.23 -1.14 8.43
N PHE A 47 1.07 -1.53 7.87
CA PHE A 47 -0.21 -0.94 8.24
C PHE A 47 -0.57 -1.21 9.70
N SER A 48 -0.34 -2.43 10.20
CA SER A 48 -0.52 -2.78 11.61
C SER A 48 0.32 -1.89 12.53
N ASN A 49 1.57 -1.62 12.17
CA ASN A 49 2.43 -0.72 12.94
C ASN A 49 1.90 0.73 12.92
N ILE A 50 1.35 1.19 11.79
CA ILE A 50 0.73 2.52 11.70
C ILE A 50 -0.48 2.61 12.63
N LEU A 51 -1.36 1.60 12.64
CA LEU A 51 -2.52 1.58 13.54
C LEU A 51 -2.11 1.50 15.00
N GLN A 52 -1.08 0.70 15.33
CA GLN A 52 -0.54 0.65 16.68
C GLN A 52 -0.04 2.04 17.12
N LEU A 53 0.75 2.71 16.28
CA LEU A 53 1.23 4.06 16.55
C LEU A 53 0.07 5.05 16.73
N ALA A 54 -1.00 4.93 15.91
CA ALA A 54 -2.19 5.76 16.04
C ALA A 54 -2.92 5.52 17.36
N SER A 55 -2.96 4.27 17.86
CA SER A 55 -3.63 3.93 19.12
C SER A 55 -2.87 4.36 20.37
N GLU A 56 -1.55 4.51 20.26
CA GLU A 56 -0.66 4.85 21.38
C GLU A 56 -0.32 6.34 21.45
N SER A 57 -0.71 7.12 20.45
CA SER A 57 -0.37 8.54 20.32
C SER A 57 -1.54 9.44 20.68
N ASP A 58 -1.27 10.53 21.40
CA ASP A 58 -2.22 11.62 21.62
C ASP A 58 -2.30 12.59 20.41
N GLU A 59 -1.52 12.35 19.36
CA GLU A 59 -1.49 13.18 18.15
C GLU A 59 -2.65 12.87 17.22
N GLU A 60 -3.28 13.91 16.65
CA GLU A 60 -4.42 13.73 15.74
C GLU A 60 -4.03 13.25 14.33
N ARG A 61 -2.73 13.28 13.97
CA ARG A 61 -2.27 13.03 12.60
C ARG A 61 -0.93 12.30 12.54
N ILE A 62 -0.87 11.30 11.66
CA ILE A 62 0.37 10.59 11.33
C ILE A 62 0.75 10.87 9.86
N PHE A 63 1.97 11.36 9.65
CA PHE A 63 2.55 11.47 8.32
C PHE A 63 3.42 10.25 8.01
N VAL A 64 3.11 9.56 6.90
CA VAL A 64 3.85 8.37 6.46
C VAL A 64 4.67 8.67 5.23
N MET A 65 6.00 8.58 5.36
CA MET A 65 6.93 8.64 4.24
C MET A 65 7.53 7.25 3.98
N ILE A 66 7.25 6.69 2.80
CA ILE A 66 7.60 5.30 2.49
C ILE A 66 7.96 5.12 1.01
N GLY A 67 8.65 4.03 0.69
CA GLY A 67 8.94 3.64 -0.69
C GLY A 67 7.67 3.50 -1.54
N ALA A 68 7.70 4.06 -2.76
CA ALA A 68 6.53 4.20 -3.62
C ALA A 68 5.81 2.87 -3.95
N GLY A 69 6.53 1.74 -3.95
CA GLY A 69 5.94 0.41 -4.19
C GLY A 69 4.94 -0.04 -3.13
N HIS A 70 4.96 0.56 -1.94
CA HIS A 70 4.02 0.25 -0.85
C HIS A 70 2.74 1.07 -0.91
N LEU A 71 2.78 2.25 -1.55
CA LEU A 71 1.71 3.24 -1.50
C LEU A 71 0.37 2.71 -2.00
N GLN A 72 0.39 1.84 -3.02
CA GLN A 72 -0.82 1.21 -3.57
C GLN A 72 -1.61 0.44 -2.52
N ILE A 73 -0.97 -0.54 -1.88
CA ILE A 73 -1.63 -1.42 -0.90
C ILE A 73 -1.96 -0.63 0.35
N LEU A 74 -1.03 0.20 0.84
CA LEU A 74 -1.28 1.01 2.04
C LEU A 74 -2.43 2.01 1.86
N ARG A 75 -2.54 2.65 0.69
CA ARG A 75 -3.68 3.53 0.38
C ARG A 75 -4.99 2.75 0.33
N PHE A 76 -5.00 1.57 -0.28
CA PHE A 76 -6.18 0.71 -0.30
C PHE A 76 -6.62 0.31 1.11
N LEU A 77 -5.68 -0.11 1.96
CA LEU A 77 -5.94 -0.47 3.35
C LEU A 77 -6.46 0.73 4.16
N ALA A 78 -5.81 1.89 4.03
CA ALA A 78 -6.21 3.10 4.74
C ALA A 78 -7.62 3.59 4.33
N LEU A 79 -7.94 3.59 3.04
CA LEU A 79 -9.28 3.93 2.55
C LEU A 79 -10.37 2.95 3.01
N SER A 80 -10.00 1.72 3.38
CA SER A 80 -10.92 0.67 3.80
C SER A 80 -11.01 0.53 5.32
N CYS A 81 -10.19 1.25 6.08
CA CYS A 81 -10.11 1.15 7.53
C CYS A 81 -11.01 2.21 8.17
N PRO A 82 -12.03 1.84 8.97
CA PRO A 82 -12.93 2.81 9.58
C PRO A 82 -12.31 3.53 10.79
N GLU A 83 -11.16 3.09 11.28
CA GLU A 83 -10.50 3.64 12.48
C GLU A 83 -9.65 4.87 12.17
N ILE A 84 -9.37 5.16 10.90
CA ILE A 84 -8.53 6.28 10.48
C ILE A 84 -9.14 7.00 9.28
N GLU A 85 -8.82 8.29 9.14
CA GLU A 85 -9.11 9.06 7.93
C GLU A 85 -7.86 9.12 7.04
N PHE A 86 -7.99 8.67 5.78
CA PHE A 86 -6.92 8.81 4.81
C PHE A 86 -6.92 10.20 4.18
N VAL A 87 -5.81 10.93 4.33
CA VAL A 87 -5.57 12.22 3.67
C VAL A 87 -4.48 12.05 2.62
N ASP A 88 -4.77 12.41 1.36
CA ASP A 88 -3.81 12.27 0.26
C ASP A 88 -2.77 13.40 0.29
N ALA A 89 -1.50 13.04 0.49
CA ALA A 89 -0.41 13.99 0.45
C ALA A 89 -0.26 14.65 -0.94
N TYR A 90 -0.75 14.02 -2.01
CA TYR A 90 -0.71 14.56 -3.37
C TYR A 90 -1.39 15.93 -3.49
N ASP A 91 -2.47 16.17 -2.75
CA ASP A 91 -3.24 17.42 -2.81
C ASP A 91 -2.46 18.63 -2.29
N TYR A 92 -1.40 18.38 -1.50
CA TYR A 92 -0.52 19.39 -0.93
C TYR A 92 0.76 19.57 -1.75
N LEU A 93 0.99 18.77 -2.79
CA LEU A 93 2.16 18.89 -3.65
C LEU A 93 1.90 19.95 -4.73
N LYS A 94 2.60 21.10 -4.64
CA LYS A 94 2.55 22.14 -5.67
C LYS A 94 2.94 21.56 -7.04
N LYS A 95 2.06 21.74 -8.03
CA LYS A 95 2.43 21.56 -9.44
C LYS A 95 3.34 22.73 -9.82
N LYS A 96 4.61 22.45 -10.10
CA LYS A 96 5.50 23.40 -10.78
C LYS A 96 5.21 23.35 -12.28
#